data_AF-A0A1B6M890-F1
#
_entry.id   AF-A0A1B6M890-F1
#
_cell.length_a   1.000
_cell.length_b   1.000
_cell.length_c   1.000
_cell.angle_alpha   90.00
_cell.angle_beta   90.00
_cell.angle_gamma   90.00
#
_symmetry.space_group_name_H-M   'P 1'
#
loop_
_entity.id
_entity.type
_entity.pdbx_description
1 polymer ?
#
loop_
_entity_poly.entity_id
_entity_poly.type
_entity_poly.pdbx_seq_one_letter_code
_entity_poly.pdbx_strand_id
1 'polypeptide(L)'
;MQINLANKCNQESTQINQNERRMLINVNTIIHLRAMLSRENWEDVKQTTNTEQAYKSFSNTFHMSLNAACPYKKFNTNSKPVKRIYDEESNNLRKEYIESLEKEIYTGKVEDKQETARKKKAHDM
;
A
#
# COMPACT_ATOMS: atom_id res chain seq x y z
N MET A 1 3.08 -16.98 34.61
CA MET A 1 2.14 -16.32 33.68
C MET A 1 2.94 -15.42 32.76
N GLN A 2 3.15 -15.83 31.51
CA GLN A 2 3.55 -14.92 30.42
C GLN A 2 2.81 -15.39 29.17
N ILE A 3 1.84 -14.58 28.74
CA ILE A 3 1.02 -14.83 27.55
C ILE A 3 1.71 -14.08 26.41
N ASN A 4 2.44 -14.81 25.56
CA ASN A 4 2.94 -14.28 24.30
C ASN A 4 1.82 -14.34 23.27
N LEU A 5 1.12 -13.21 23.07
CA LEU A 5 0.14 -13.05 22.01
C LEU A 5 0.85 -12.55 20.74
N ALA A 6 1.58 -13.44 20.07
CA ALA A 6 2.05 -13.20 18.72
C ALA A 6 0.86 -13.34 17.76
N ASN A 7 0.28 -12.21 17.38
CA ASN A 7 -0.70 -12.14 16.29
C ASN A 7 -0.03 -12.58 14.98
N LYS A 8 -0.16 -13.87 14.66
CA LYS A 8 0.06 -14.39 13.31
C LYS A 8 -0.99 -13.77 12.40
N CYS A 9 -0.58 -12.80 11.59
CA CYS A 9 -1.34 -12.38 10.43
C CYS A 9 -1.35 -13.58 9.47
N ASN A 10 -2.45 -14.33 9.45
CA ASN A 10 -2.67 -15.41 8.51
C ASN A 10 -2.69 -14.82 7.11
N GLN A 11 -1.64 -15.10 6.34
CA GLN A 11 -1.65 -14.95 4.89
C GLN A 11 -2.47 -16.10 4.31
N GLU A 12 -3.80 -15.96 4.34
CA GLU A 12 -4.65 -16.78 3.48
C GLU A 12 -4.39 -16.36 2.03
N SER A 13 -3.55 -17.15 1.37
CA SER A 13 -3.29 -17.06 -0.06
C SER A 13 -4.54 -17.52 -0.80
N THR A 14 -5.52 -16.62 -0.91
CA THR A 14 -6.68 -16.83 -1.79
C THR A 14 -6.10 -17.01 -3.20
N GLN A 15 -6.31 -18.18 -3.81
CA GLN A 15 -5.89 -18.43 -5.19
C GLN A 15 -6.68 -17.50 -6.10
N ILE A 16 -6.07 -16.38 -6.47
CA ILE A 16 -6.80 -15.35 -7.20
C ILE A 16 -6.84 -15.70 -8.67
N ASN A 17 -8.06 -15.88 -9.19
CA ASN A 17 -8.28 -16.24 -10.58
C ASN A 17 -7.72 -15.13 -11.50
N GLN A 18 -6.92 -15.54 -12.49
CA GLN A 18 -6.07 -14.65 -13.30
C GLN A 18 -6.87 -13.68 -14.21
N ASN A 19 -8.19 -13.87 -14.31
CA ASN A 19 -9.09 -13.02 -15.07
C ASN A 19 -9.99 -12.11 -14.22
N GLU A 20 -9.81 -12.07 -12.91
CA GLU A 20 -10.65 -11.25 -12.03
C GLU A 20 -10.34 -9.76 -12.20
N ARG A 21 -11.38 -9.01 -12.58
CA ARG A 21 -11.39 -7.55 -12.48
C ARG A 21 -11.34 -7.19 -10.99
N ARG A 22 -10.29 -6.51 -10.56
CA ARG A 22 -10.19 -6.02 -9.18
C ARG A 22 -10.34 -4.51 -9.15
N MET A 23 -11.00 -4.03 -8.10
CA MET A 23 -11.14 -2.60 -7.86
C MET A 23 -9.80 -2.06 -7.35
N LEU A 24 -9.33 -0.96 -7.94
CA LEU A 24 -8.06 -0.35 -7.55
C LEU A 24 -8.28 0.63 -6.40
N ILE A 25 -8.00 0.18 -5.18
CA ILE A 25 -8.10 0.99 -3.97
C ILE A 25 -6.71 1.52 -3.61
N ASN A 26 -6.53 2.83 -3.69
CA ASN A 26 -5.32 3.53 -3.25
C ASN A 26 -5.71 4.82 -2.54
N VAL A 27 -4.73 5.52 -1.96
CA VAL A 27 -4.98 6.76 -1.20
C VAL A 27 -5.68 7.82 -2.07
N ASN A 28 -5.28 7.97 -3.33
CA ASN A 28 -5.88 8.96 -4.24
C ASN A 28 -7.32 8.62 -4.62
N THR A 29 -7.63 7.34 -4.88
CA THR A 29 -8.98 6.90 -5.21
C THR A 29 -9.91 7.02 -4.01
N ILE A 30 -9.41 6.79 -2.79
CA ILE A 30 -10.16 7.03 -1.55
C ILE A 30 -10.42 8.53 -1.34
N ILE A 31 -9.42 9.40 -1.56
CA ILE A 31 -9.60 10.86 -1.48
C ILE A 31 -10.65 11.33 -2.50
N HIS A 32 -10.58 10.80 -3.72
CA HIS A 32 -11.55 11.12 -4.75
C HIS A 32 -12.97 10.65 -4.38
N LEU A 33 -13.10 9.42 -3.87
CA LEU A 33 -14.37 8.88 -3.40
C LEU A 33 -14.95 9.75 -2.28
N ARG A 34 -14.13 10.15 -1.30
CA ARG A 34 -14.53 11.06 -0.23
C ARG A 34 -15.05 12.39 -0.77
N ALA A 35 -14.35 12.97 -1.74
CA ALA A 35 -14.76 14.23 -2.37
C ALA A 35 -16.09 14.09 -3.10
N MET A 36 -16.36 12.96 -3.74
CA MET A 36 -17.65 12.68 -4.39
C MET A 36 -18.77 12.55 -3.35
N LEU A 37 -18.60 11.69 -2.36
CA LEU A 37 -19.62 11.45 -1.32
C LEU A 37 -19.94 12.71 -0.49
N SER A 38 -18.98 13.62 -0.35
CA SER A 38 -19.19 14.90 0.35
C SER A 38 -20.04 15.90 -0.45
N ARG A 39 -20.12 15.73 -1.78
CA ARG A 39 -20.93 16.57 -2.68
C ARG A 39 -22.34 16.02 -2.91
N GLU A 40 -22.54 14.73 -2.63
CA GLU A 40 -23.84 14.08 -2.78
C GLU A 40 -24.89 14.65 -1.82
N ASN A 41 -26.12 14.74 -2.29
CA ASN A 41 -27.25 15.15 -1.48
C ASN A 41 -27.84 13.93 -0.76
N TRP A 42 -27.78 13.96 0.57
CA TRP A 42 -28.27 12.86 1.42
C TRP A 42 -29.66 13.13 2.00
N GLU A 43 -30.35 14.21 1.60
CA GLU A 43 -31.71 14.50 2.06
C GLU A 43 -32.67 13.35 1.76
N ASP A 44 -32.59 12.74 0.58
CA ASP A 44 -33.45 11.63 0.19
C ASP A 44 -33.28 10.40 1.10
N VAL A 45 -32.08 10.18 1.63
CA VAL A 45 -31.80 9.10 2.59
C VAL A 45 -32.30 9.47 3.98
N LYS A 46 -32.13 10.73 4.40
CA LYS A 46 -32.50 11.20 5.75
C LYS A 46 -34.01 11.39 5.93
N GLN A 47 -34.71 11.78 4.88
CA GLN A 47 -36.15 12.08 4.91
C GLN A 47 -37.02 10.83 4.70
N THR A 48 -36.42 9.72 4.27
CA THR A 48 -37.15 8.48 4.02
C THR A 48 -37.50 7.77 5.33
N THR A 49 -38.79 7.59 5.58
CA THR A 49 -39.31 6.90 6.78
C THR A 49 -39.06 5.40 6.77
N ASN A 50 -38.96 4.79 5.58
CA ASN A 50 -38.73 3.36 5.43
C ASN A 50 -37.23 3.05 5.37
N THR A 51 -36.72 2.35 6.40
CA THR A 51 -35.32 1.96 6.52
C THR A 51 -34.77 1.22 5.31
N GLU A 52 -35.56 0.32 4.71
CA GLU A 52 -35.10 -0.46 3.55
C GLU A 52 -34.96 0.40 2.30
N GLN A 53 -35.88 1.34 2.11
CA GLN A 53 -35.82 2.28 1.01
C GLN A 53 -34.66 3.28 1.19
N ALA A 54 -34.44 3.78 2.41
CA ALA A 54 -33.31 4.63 2.75
C ALA A 54 -31.97 3.92 2.49
N TYR A 55 -31.84 2.66 2.92
CA TYR A 55 -30.65 1.85 2.67
C TYR A 55 -30.42 1.62 1.17
N LYS A 56 -31.47 1.30 0.41
CA LYS A 56 -31.36 1.08 -1.03
C LYS A 56 -30.88 2.33 -1.75
N SER A 57 -31.44 3.50 -1.41
CA SER A 57 -30.99 4.78 -1.96
C SER A 57 -29.52 5.07 -1.61
N PHE A 58 -29.14 4.91 -0.34
CA PHE A 58 -27.75 5.07 0.10
C PHE A 58 -26.80 4.13 -0.66
N SER A 59 -27.13 2.83 -0.69
CA SER A 59 -26.29 1.80 -1.30
C SER A 59 -26.10 2.05 -2.78
N ASN A 60 -27.16 2.45 -3.50
CA ASN A 60 -27.07 2.82 -4.91
C ASN A 60 -26.11 4.00 -5.13
N THR A 61 -26.29 5.11 -4.41
CA THR A 61 -25.42 6.30 -4.52
C THR A 61 -23.97 5.97 -4.16
N PHE A 62 -23.77 5.18 -3.12
CA PHE A 62 -22.45 4.72 -2.69
C PHE A 62 -21.78 3.86 -3.77
N HIS A 63 -22.48 2.86 -4.32
CA HIS A 63 -21.92 2.00 -5.37
C HIS A 63 -21.64 2.76 -6.66
N MET A 64 -22.48 3.73 -7.03
CA MET A 64 -22.22 4.60 -8.18
C MET A 64 -20.96 5.45 -7.97
N SER A 65 -20.84 6.09 -6.81
CA SER A 65 -19.65 6.87 -6.44
C SER A 65 -18.39 6.01 -6.39
N LEU A 66 -18.51 4.79 -5.85
CA LEU A 66 -17.42 3.83 -5.77
C LEU A 66 -16.95 3.40 -7.16
N ASN A 67 -17.87 3.06 -8.06
CA ASN A 67 -17.54 2.66 -9.43
C ASN A 67 -16.90 3.80 -10.23
N ALA A 68 -17.30 5.05 -9.96
CA ALA A 68 -16.75 6.23 -10.60
C ALA A 68 -15.34 6.59 -10.08
N ALA A 69 -15.14 6.57 -8.76
CA ALA A 69 -13.87 6.95 -8.14
C ALA A 69 -12.81 5.83 -8.18
N CYS A 70 -13.25 4.57 -8.10
CA CYS A 70 -12.40 3.38 -8.03
C CYS A 70 -12.69 2.43 -9.20
N PRO A 71 -12.16 2.70 -10.40
CA PRO A 71 -12.45 1.86 -11.57
C PRO A 71 -11.90 0.44 -11.40
N TYR A 72 -12.64 -0.53 -11.93
CA TYR A 72 -12.17 -1.92 -12.03
C TYR A 72 -11.07 -2.03 -13.08
N LYS A 73 -9.91 -2.52 -12.66
CA LYS A 73 -8.78 -2.75 -13.56
C LYS A 73 -8.53 -4.24 -13.72
N LYS A 74 -8.25 -4.66 -14.95
CA LYS A 74 -7.67 -5.97 -15.22
C LYS A 74 -6.19 -5.89 -14.87
N PHE A 75 -5.76 -6.70 -13.92
CA PHE A 75 -4.34 -6.82 -13.59
C PHE A 75 -3.73 -7.85 -14.53
N ASN A 76 -2.82 -7.42 -15.41
CA ASN A 76 -2.12 -8.35 -16.27
C ASN A 76 -1.04 -9.05 -15.44
N THR A 77 -1.28 -10.31 -15.07
CA THR A 77 -0.31 -11.15 -14.36
C THR A 77 0.87 -11.56 -15.23
N ASN A 78 0.81 -11.30 -16.54
CA ASN A 78 1.88 -11.63 -17.49
C ASN A 78 2.97 -10.55 -17.57
N SER A 79 3.04 -9.64 -16.58
CA SER A 79 4.24 -8.81 -16.47
C SER A 79 5.42 -9.74 -16.26
N LYS A 80 6.34 -9.76 -17.23
CA LYS A 80 7.62 -10.45 -17.06
C LYS A 80 8.19 -9.98 -15.70
N PRO A 81 8.70 -10.90 -14.86
CA PRO A 81 9.36 -10.48 -13.64
C PRO A 81 10.38 -9.43 -14.05
N VAL A 82 10.33 -8.25 -13.42
CA VAL A 82 11.35 -7.23 -13.62
C VAL A 82 12.66 -7.94 -13.29
N LYS A 83 13.45 -8.23 -14.34
CA LYS A 83 14.77 -8.83 -14.14
C LYS A 83 15.48 -7.87 -13.21
N ARG A 84 15.92 -8.34 -12.04
CA ARG A 84 16.78 -7.53 -11.17
C ARG A 84 18.02 -7.26 -12.02
N ILE A 85 18.14 -6.01 -12.48
CA ILE A 85 19.29 -5.55 -13.27
C ILE A 85 20.53 -5.49 -12.38
N TYR A 86 20.33 -5.44 -11.06
CA TYR A 86 21.39 -5.46 -10.07
C TYR A 86 21.68 -6.88 -9.59
N ASP A 87 22.95 -7.23 -9.65
CA ASP A 87 23.49 -8.44 -9.05
C ASP A 87 23.26 -8.45 -7.53
N GLU A 88 23.21 -9.65 -6.95
CA GLU A 88 22.99 -9.83 -5.51
C GLU A 88 24.06 -9.10 -4.68
N GLU A 89 25.30 -9.11 -5.16
CA GLU A 89 26.44 -8.41 -4.57
C GLU A 89 26.22 -6.89 -4.47
N SER A 90 25.76 -6.25 -5.55
CA SER A 90 25.49 -4.80 -5.54
C SER A 90 24.37 -4.43 -4.56
N ASN A 91 23.38 -5.30 -4.40
CA ASN A 91 22.31 -5.09 -3.41
C ASN A 91 22.85 -5.20 -1.97
N ASN A 92 23.76 -6.14 -1.72
CA ASN A 92 24.39 -6.30 -0.42
C ASN A 92 25.26 -5.08 -0.07
N LEU A 93 26.11 -4.63 -0.99
CA LEU A 93 26.93 -3.42 -0.81
C LEU A 93 26.08 -2.19 -0.53
N ARG A 94 24.99 -2.01 -1.27
CA ARG A 94 24.02 -0.93 -1.04
C ARG A 94 23.41 -1.02 0.35
N LYS A 95 22.96 -2.20 0.76
CA LYS A 95 22.33 -2.43 2.05
C LYS A 95 23.30 -2.11 3.19
N GLU A 96 24.53 -2.61 3.11
CA GLU A 96 25.57 -2.38 4.11
C GLU A 96 25.91 -0.89 4.26
N TYR A 97 26.00 -0.17 3.15
CA TYR A 97 26.21 1.28 3.16
C TYR A 97 25.06 2.01 3.86
N ILE A 98 23.80 1.71 3.51
CA ILE A 98 22.62 2.33 4.14
C ILE A 98 22.62 2.07 5.66
N GLU A 99 22.85 0.83 6.08
CA GLU A 99 22.90 0.48 7.51
C GLU A 99 24.01 1.24 8.26
N SER A 100 25.18 1.41 7.65
CA SER A 100 26.27 2.21 8.27
C SER A 100 25.93 3.70 8.36
N LEU A 101 25.27 4.24 7.33
CA LEU A 101 24.85 5.64 7.31
C LEU A 101 23.78 5.93 8.37
N GLU A 102 22.80 5.04 8.52
CA GLU A 102 21.78 5.14 9.57
C GLU A 102 22.42 5.10 10.96
N LYS A 103 23.42 4.23 11.15
CA LYS A 103 24.17 4.15 12.40
C LYS A 103 24.96 5.43 12.68
N GLU A 104 25.67 5.98 11.70
CA GLU A 104 26.38 7.27 11.84
C GLU A 104 25.43 8.41 12.21
N ILE A 105 24.27 8.48 11.56
CA ILE A 105 23.24 9.48 11.87
C ILE A 105 22.75 9.34 13.32
N TYR A 106 22.60 8.11 13.81
CA TYR A 106 22.12 7.85 15.17
C TYR A 106 23.17 8.10 16.25
N THR A 107 24.42 7.68 16.05
CA THR A 107 25.47 7.74 17.08
C THR A 107 26.36 8.98 16.99
N GLY A 108 26.54 9.56 15.81
CA GLY A 108 27.43 10.70 15.56
C GLY A 108 28.91 10.45 15.85
N LYS A 109 29.34 9.18 15.99
CA LYS A 109 30.70 8.82 16.38
C LYS A 109 31.68 8.86 15.20
N VAL A 110 32.94 9.16 15.50
CA VAL A 110 34.02 9.23 14.49
C VAL A 110 34.30 7.84 13.90
N GLU A 111 34.18 6.78 14.69
CA GLU A 111 34.35 5.40 14.24
C GLU A 111 33.27 5.01 13.22
N ASP A 112 32.01 5.40 13.48
CA ASP A 112 30.89 5.11 12.59
C ASP A 112 31.03 5.90 11.27
N LYS A 113 31.55 7.13 11.31
CA LYS A 113 31.86 7.93 10.10
C LYS A 113 32.95 7.29 9.24
N GLN A 114 33.98 6.69 9.85
CA GLN A 114 35.03 5.97 9.11
C GLN A 114 34.45 4.71 8.45
N GLU A 115 33.56 4.01 9.14
CA GLU A 115 32.91 2.81 8.63
C GLU A 115 31.97 3.13 7.46
N THR A 116 31.16 4.18 7.57
CA THR A 116 30.31 4.68 6.46
C THR A 116 31.16 5.06 5.24
N ALA A 117 32.29 5.74 5.44
CA ALA A 117 33.17 6.13 4.33
C ALA A 117 33.77 4.92 3.59
N ARG A 118 34.12 3.85 4.31
CA ARG A 118 34.62 2.59 3.72
C ARG A 118 33.53 1.89 2.91
N LYS A 119 32.34 1.75 3.49
CA LYS A 119 31.20 1.08 2.84
C LYS A 119 30.66 1.87 1.66
N LYS A 120 30.67 3.20 1.74
CA LYS A 120 30.36 4.08 0.61
C LYS A 120 31.33 3.85 -0.55
N LYS A 121 32.64 3.81 -0.26
CA LYS A 121 33.65 3.54 -1.28
C LYS A 121 33.45 2.16 -1.92
N ALA A 122 33.12 1.13 -1.12
CA ALA A 122 32.86 -0.21 -1.63
C ALA A 122 31.59 -0.27 -2.51
N HIS A 123 30.58 0.54 -2.22
CA HIS A 123 29.38 0.66 -3.05
C HIS A 123 29.61 1.44 -4.35
N ASP A 124 30.47 2.47 -4.33
CA ASP A 124 30.69 3.37 -5.47
C ASP A 124 31.75 2.85 -6.48
N MET A 125 32.47 1.76 -6.15
CA MET A 125 33.44 1.07 -7.03
C MET A 125 32.76 -0.02 -7.84
#